data_AF-A0A934YYY7-F1
#
_entry.id   AF-A0A934YYY7-F1
#
_cell.length_a   1.000
_cell.length_b   1.000
_cell.length_c   1.000
_cell.angle_alpha   90.00
_cell.angle_beta   90.00
_cell.angle_gamma   90.00
#
_symmetry.space_group_name_H-M   'P 1'
#
loop_
_entity.id
_entity.type
_entity.pdbx_description
1 polymer ?
#
loop_
_entity_poly.entity_id
_entity_poly.type
_entity_poly.pdbx_seq_one_letter_code
_entity_poly.pdbx_strand_id
1 'polypeptide(L)' 'MLRIHFILYVQDQLRSTSFYTALLGLEPTLNVPGMTEFGLPVAAFWD' A
#
# COMPACT_ATOMS: atom_id res chain seq x y z
N MET A 1 -4.17 -1.92 -19.33
CA MET A 1 -2.85 -1.63 -18.72
C MET A 1 -2.51 -2.74 -17.75
N LEU A 2 -1.26 -3.20 -17.72
CA LEU A 2 -0.80 -4.15 -16.70
C LEU A 2 -0.62 -3.43 -15.36
N ARG A 3 -1.00 -4.08 -14.26
CA ARG A 3 -0.70 -3.64 -12.89
C ARG A 3 0.18 -4.70 -12.23
N ILE A 4 1.17 -4.25 -11.47
CA ILE A 4 2.05 -5.11 -10.68
C ILE A 4 1.64 -4.94 -9.22
N HIS A 5 1.42 -6.05 -8.52
CA HIS A 5 1.12 -6.05 -7.10
C HIS A 5 2.34 -6.54 -6.32
N PHE A 6 2.76 -5.77 -5.32
CA PHE A 6 3.76 -6.17 -4.34
C PHE A 6 3.03 -6.45 -3.01
N ILE A 7 3.05 -7.70 -2.57
CA ILE A 7 2.23 -8.19 -1.45
C ILE A 7 3.11 -8.50 -0.25
N LEU A 8 2.77 -7.91 0.90
CA LEU A 8 3.41 -8.17 2.18
C LEU A 8 2.44 -8.89 3.12
N TYR A 9 2.85 -10.06 3.62
CA TYR A 9 2.17 -10.69 4.73
C TYR A 9 2.59 -10.01 6.02
N VAL A 10 1.61 -9.57 6.80
CA VAL A 10 1.83 -8.84 8.04
C VAL A 10 1.15 -9.55 9.19
N GLN A 11 1.72 -9.42 10.39
CA GLN A 11 1.15 -10.02 11.59
C GLN A 11 -0.13 -9.30 12.04
N ASP A 12 -0.16 -7.97 11.93
CA ASP A 12 -1.28 -7.11 12.33
C ASP A 12 -1.60 -6.14 11.20
N GLN A 13 -2.78 -6.32 10.60
CA GLN A 13 -3.23 -5.49 9.48
C GLN A 13 -3.42 -4.04 9.90
N LEU A 14 -4.15 -3.75 10.98
CA LEU A 14 -4.50 -2.38 11.37
C LEU A 14 -3.26 -1.55 11.70
N ARG A 15 -2.29 -2.15 12.40
CA ARG A 15 -1.00 -1.52 12.68
C ARG A 15 -0.22 -1.24 11.40
N SER A 16 -0.24 -2.18 10.46
CA SER A 16 0.45 -2.03 9.17
C SER A 16 -0.22 -0.97 8.29
N THR A 17 -1.55 -0.95 8.21
CA THR A 17 -2.33 0.08 7.50
C THR A 17 -1.97 1.46 8.03
N SER A 18 -2.02 1.65 9.35
CA SER A 18 -1.71 2.95 9.98
C SER A 18 -0.27 3.39 9.69
N PHE A 19 0.68 2.46 9.77
CA PHE A 19 2.08 2.72 9.46
C PHE A 19 2.27 3.14 7.99
N TYR A 20 1.73 2.39 7.04
CA TYR A 20 1.92 2.69 5.61
C TYR A 20 1.13 3.91 5.15
N THR A 21 -0.04 4.20 5.72
CA THR A 21 -0.76 5.46 5.50
C THR A 21 0.13 6.65 5.89
N ALA A 22 0.73 6.61 7.08
CA ALA A 22 1.62 7.66 7.55
C ALA A 22 2.92 7.75 6.73
N LEU A 23 3.52 6.61 6.37
CA LEU A 23 4.77 6.55 5.62
C LEU A 23 4.62 7.04 4.18
N LEU A 24 3.55 6.63 3.51
CA LEU A 24 3.31 6.95 2.10
C LEU A 24 2.61 8.30 1.91
N GLY A 25 1.93 8.80 2.94
CA GLY A 25 1.07 9.98 2.84
C GLY A 25 -0.13 9.74 1.92
N LEU A 26 -0.61 8.49 1.86
CA LEU A 26 -1.70 8.04 0.98
C LEU A 26 -2.77 7.32 1.80
N GLU A 27 -4.03 7.52 1.43
CA GLU A 27 -5.13 6.68 1.92
C GLU A 27 -5.18 5.36 1.14
N PRO A 28 -5.58 4.25 1.79
CA PRO A 28 -5.74 2.98 1.12
C PRO A 28 -6.89 3.02 0.12
N THR A 29 -6.72 2.39 -1.04
CA THR A 29 -7.78 2.20 -2.04
C THR A 29 -8.77 1.11 -1.64
N LEU A 30 -8.32 0.19 -0.79
CA LEU A 30 -9.14 -0.83 -0.14
C LEU A 30 -8.61 -1.12 1.26
N ASN A 31 -9.51 -1.25 2.23
CA ASN A 31 -9.18 -1.71 3.58
C ASN A 31 -10.32 -2.59 4.13
N VAL A 32 -10.17 -3.91 4.01
CA VAL A 32 -11.16 -4.92 4.42
C VAL A 32 -10.46 -6.01 5.24
N PRO A 33 -11.16 -6.81 6.05
CA PRO A 33 -10.52 -7.89 6.81
C PRO A 33 -9.69 -8.81 5.91
N GLY A 34 -8.40 -8.92 6.19
CA GLY A 34 -7.42 -9.72 5.42
C GLY A 34 -6.69 -8.97 4.32
N MET A 35 -7.04 -7.71 4.00
CA MET A 35 -6.38 -6.96 2.93
C MET A 35 -6.40 -5.43 3.13
N THR A 36 -5.25 -4.82 2.91
CA THR A 36 -5.12 -3.38 2.67
C THR A 36 -4.37 -3.18 1.37
N GLU A 37 -4.88 -2.31 0.50
CA GLU A 37 -4.26 -1.98 -0.78
C GLU A 37 -3.95 -0.48 -0.86
N PHE A 38 -2.75 -0.15 -1.33
CA PHE A 38 -2.33 1.22 -1.65
C PHE A 38 -1.99 1.33 -3.13
N GLY A 39 -2.48 2.37 -3.78
CA GLY A 39 -2.08 2.73 -5.13
C GLY A 39 -0.77 3.51 -5.11
N LEU A 40 0.34 2.87 -5.46
CA LEU A 40 1.64 3.55 -5.53
C LEU A 40 1.79 4.31 -6.87
N PRO A 41 2.23 5.57 -6.86
CA PRO A 41 2.58 6.28 -8.07
C PRO A 41 3.83 5.66 -8.70
N VAL A 42 3.95 5.74 -10.03
CA VAL A 42 5.23 5.44 -10.67
C VAL A 42 6.23 6.53 -10.25
N ALA A 43 7.35 6.13 -9.67
CA ALA A 43 8.44 7.04 -9.41
C ALA A 43 9.11 7.37 -10.75
N ALA A 44 8.90 8.59 -11.26
CA ALA A 44 9.63 9.12 -12.40
C ALA A 44 10.97 9.68 -11.91
N PHE A 45 11.90 8.81 -11.53
CA PHE A 45 13.23 9.25 -11.08
C PHE A 45 14.31 8.30 -11.60
N TRP A 46 14.67 8.46 -12.87
CA TRP A 46 15.94 8.04 -13.45
C TRP A 46 16.24 8.96 -14.66
N ASP A 47 16.72 10.17 -14.39
CA ASP A 47 17.47 10.97 -15.36
C ASP A 47 18.97 10.76 -15.12
#